data_AF-A0A536VU30-F1
#
_entry.id   AF-A0A536VU30-F1
#
_cell.length_a   1.000
_cell.length_b   1.000
_cell.length_c   1.000
_cell.angle_alpha   90.00
_cell.angle_beta   90.00
_cell.angle_gamma   90.00
#
_symmetry.space_group_name_H-M   'P 1'
#
loop_
_entity.id
_entity.type
_entity.pdbx_description
1 polymer ?
#
loop_
_entity_poly.entity_id
_entity_poly.type
_entity_poly.pdbx_seq_one_letter_code
_entity_poly.pdbx_strand_id
1 'polypeptide(L)'
;KGALFSQVAVVGRDNLSVKANGNKLAIVDPKATIQRYACKECGVHMYGRIENKGHPLYGFDFIHTERSNEPGWSPPEFAAFVSSIIESGASPDNMGAVRARLKELKLEPYDCLSPPLMDFIATQTAKASGTLRA
;
A
#
# COMPACT_ATOMS: atom_id res chain seq x y z
N LYS A 1 -6.42 -21.31 -5.32
CA LYS A 1 -6.21 -20.60 -4.04
C LYS A 1 -5.70 -19.21 -4.36
N GLY A 2 -6.35 -18.15 -3.89
CA GLY A 2 -5.94 -16.76 -4.06
C GLY A 2 -6.15 -15.99 -2.75
N ALA A 3 -5.41 -14.91 -2.56
CA ALA A 3 -5.57 -14.03 -1.40
C ALA A 3 -6.55 -12.90 -1.73
N LEU A 4 -7.43 -12.54 -0.80
CA LEU A 4 -8.35 -11.40 -0.95
C LEU A 4 -7.68 -10.05 -0.66
N PHE A 5 -6.57 -10.08 0.09
CA PHE A 5 -5.82 -8.89 0.49
C PHE A 5 -4.35 -9.07 0.13
N SER A 6 -3.68 -7.95 -0.16
CA SER A 6 -2.22 -7.87 -0.17
C SER A 6 -1.70 -7.42 1.20
N GLN A 7 -0.52 -7.89 1.60
CA GLN A 7 0.25 -7.25 2.67
C GLN A 7 1.21 -6.23 2.07
N VAL A 8 1.14 -4.97 2.52
CA VAL A 8 1.97 -3.87 2.03
C VAL A 8 2.50 -3.07 3.20
N ALA A 9 3.79 -2.75 3.18
CA ALA A 9 4.45 -1.85 4.10
C ALA A 9 5.05 -0.66 3.33
N VAL A 10 5.51 0.35 4.07
CA VAL A 10 6.23 1.51 3.52
C VAL A 10 7.64 1.59 4.07
N VAL A 11 8.57 2.07 3.26
CA VAL A 11 9.95 2.35 3.65
C VAL A 11 10.39 3.68 3.04
N GLY A 12 11.28 4.42 3.70
CA GLY A 12 11.88 5.61 3.09
C GLY A 12 12.59 5.24 1.79
N ARG A 13 12.35 6.01 0.72
CA ARG A 13 12.84 5.71 -0.64
C ARG A 13 14.36 5.56 -0.72
N ASP A 14 15.08 6.26 0.14
CA ASP A 14 16.55 6.25 0.18
C ASP A 14 17.11 4.93 0.75
N ASN A 15 16.26 4.14 1.42
CA ASN A 15 16.62 2.83 1.96
C ASN A 15 16.28 1.67 1.00
N LEU A 16 15.74 1.96 -0.19
CA LEU A 16 15.41 0.96 -1.20
C LEU A 16 16.37 1.04 -2.38
N SER A 17 17.02 -0.08 -2.71
CA SER A 17 17.85 -0.20 -3.91
C SER A 17 17.62 -1.52 -4.63
N VAL A 18 17.52 -1.47 -5.96
CA VAL A 18 17.46 -2.67 -6.80
C VAL A 18 18.85 -3.25 -6.92
N LYS A 19 19.09 -4.41 -6.31
CA LYS A 19 20.42 -5.05 -6.30
C LYS A 19 20.75 -5.83 -7.57
N ALA A 20 19.75 -6.40 -8.24
CA ALA A 20 19.93 -7.22 -9.43
C ALA A 20 18.71 -7.15 -10.36
N ASN A 21 18.91 -7.45 -11.64
CA ASN A 21 17.85 -7.65 -12.63
C ASN A 21 16.89 -6.45 -12.82
N GLY A 22 17.36 -5.23 -12.63
CA GLY A 22 16.53 -4.03 -12.80
C GLY A 22 15.92 -3.88 -14.20
N ASN A 23 16.59 -4.42 -15.23
CA ASN A 23 16.10 -4.50 -16.61
C ASN A 23 14.84 -5.37 -16.77
N LYS A 24 14.51 -6.21 -15.79
CA LYS A 24 13.28 -7.03 -15.77
C LYS A 24 12.08 -6.29 -15.16
N LEU A 25 12.28 -5.13 -14.54
CA LEU A 25 11.20 -4.34 -13.97
C LEU A 25 10.54 -3.45 -15.04
N ALA A 26 9.23 -3.33 -14.96
CA ALA A 26 8.43 -2.41 -15.73
C ALA A 26 7.37 -1.76 -14.84
N ILE A 27 7.00 -0.52 -15.15
CA ILE A 27 5.90 0.17 -14.49
C ILE A 27 4.58 -0.39 -15.04
N VAL A 28 3.71 -0.86 -14.15
CA VAL A 28 2.40 -1.45 -14.53
C VAL A 28 1.48 -0.43 -15.20
N ASP A 29 1.38 0.76 -14.61
CA ASP A 29 0.65 1.90 -15.16
C ASP A 29 1.44 3.19 -14.86
N PRO A 30 2.02 3.85 -15.88
CA PRO A 30 2.79 5.08 -15.67
C PRO A 30 1.92 6.28 -15.26
N LYS A 31 0.59 6.20 -15.44
CA LYS A 31 -0.35 7.25 -15.04
C LYS A 31 -0.83 7.11 -13.59
N ALA A 32 -0.59 5.97 -12.96
CA ALA A 32 -0.97 5.75 -11.56
C ALA A 32 -0.13 6.62 -10.62
N THR A 33 -0.77 7.18 -9.59
CA THR A 33 -0.10 7.98 -8.56
C THR A 33 1.04 7.23 -7.88
N ILE A 34 0.81 5.94 -7.57
CA ILE A 34 1.84 5.00 -7.13
C ILE A 34 2.22 4.17 -8.36
N GLN A 35 3.38 4.45 -8.94
CA GLN A 35 3.93 3.68 -10.04
C GLN A 35 4.48 2.36 -9.47
N ARG A 36 3.82 1.26 -9.83
CA ARG A 36 4.17 -0.09 -9.34
C ARG A 36 5.17 -0.71 -10.31
N TYR A 37 6.37 -1.01 -9.82
CA TYR A 37 7.44 -1.66 -10.57
C TYR A 37 7.30 -3.17 -10.42
N ALA A 38 6.83 -3.83 -11.48
CA ALA A 38 6.58 -5.26 -11.52
C ALA A 38 7.61 -5.99 -12.39
N CYS A 39 7.93 -7.23 -12.03
CA CYS A 39 8.71 -8.11 -12.88
C CYS A 39 7.91 -8.48 -14.14
N LYS A 40 8.48 -8.23 -15.33
CA LYS A 40 7.85 -8.53 -16.62
C LYS A 40 7.53 -10.01 -16.85
N GLU A 41 8.22 -10.91 -16.15
CA GLU A 41 8.08 -12.35 -16.36
C GLU A 41 7.08 -13.00 -15.41
N CYS A 42 7.14 -12.67 -14.11
CA CYS A 42 6.28 -13.29 -13.10
C CYS A 42 5.15 -12.38 -12.59
N GLY A 43 5.11 -11.11 -13.01
CA GLY A 43 4.08 -10.16 -12.60
C GLY A 43 4.19 -9.65 -11.15
N VAL A 44 5.12 -10.16 -10.35
CA VAL A 44 5.29 -9.75 -8.96
C VAL A 44 5.73 -8.29 -8.88
N HIS A 45 5.01 -7.50 -8.09
CA HIS A 45 5.38 -6.11 -7.78
C HIS A 45 6.56 -6.12 -6.79
N MET A 46 7.68 -5.50 -7.17
CA MET A 46 8.88 -5.43 -6.32
C MET A 46 8.85 -4.20 -5.41
N TYR A 47 8.39 -3.06 -5.93
CA TYR A 47 8.10 -1.87 -5.12
C TYR A 47 7.11 -0.95 -5.85
N GLY A 48 6.42 -0.09 -5.10
CA GLY A 48 5.63 1.02 -5.61
C GLY A 48 6.28 2.35 -5.25
N ARG A 49 6.36 3.30 -6.18
CA ARG A 49 6.99 4.60 -5.96
C ARG A 49 6.09 5.73 -6.40
N ILE A 50 6.12 6.81 -5.63
CA ILE A 50 5.43 8.06 -5.95
C ILE A 50 6.46 9.05 -6.50
N GLU A 51 6.31 9.40 -7.78
CA GLU A 51 7.23 10.35 -8.44
C GLU A 51 6.80 11.82 -8.26
N ASN A 52 5.52 12.06 -8.00
CA ASN A 52 5.00 13.41 -7.77
C ASN A 52 5.47 13.97 -6.42
N LYS A 53 6.38 14.95 -6.45
CA LYS A 53 6.93 15.63 -5.27
C LYS A 53 5.88 16.36 -4.41
N GLY A 54 4.74 16.72 -4.98
CA GLY A 54 3.64 17.35 -4.24
C GLY A 54 2.69 16.38 -3.54
N HIS A 55 2.88 15.07 -3.72
CA HIS A 55 2.02 14.07 -3.07
C HIS A 55 2.38 13.91 -1.58
N PRO A 56 1.41 13.80 -0.65
CA PRO A 56 1.67 13.68 0.80
C PRO A 56 2.62 12.55 1.21
N LEU A 57 2.59 11.44 0.48
CA LEU A 57 3.43 10.26 0.71
C LEU A 57 4.70 10.21 -0.18
N TYR A 58 5.04 11.31 -0.86
CA TYR A 58 6.31 11.39 -1.57
C TYR A 58 7.49 11.19 -0.60
N GLY A 59 8.48 10.39 -1.00
CA GLY A 59 9.59 10.01 -0.13
C GLY A 59 9.47 8.61 0.45
N PHE A 60 8.30 7.96 0.33
CA PHE A 60 8.10 6.57 0.73
C PHE A 60 7.90 5.67 -0.50
N ASP A 61 8.53 4.50 -0.46
CA ASP A 61 8.25 3.38 -1.35
C ASP A 61 7.39 2.34 -0.64
N PHE A 62 6.55 1.65 -1.41
CA PHE A 62 5.65 0.61 -0.97
C PHE A 62 6.23 -0.76 -1.31
N ILE A 63 6.30 -1.67 -0.34
CA ILE A 63 6.92 -2.99 -0.50
C ILE A 63 6.06 -4.12 0.07
N HIS A 64 6.20 -5.31 -0.51
CA HIS A 64 5.58 -6.55 -0.02
C HIS A 64 6.62 -7.34 0.77
N THR A 65 6.65 -7.19 2.10
CA THR A 65 7.69 -7.79 2.96
C THR A 65 7.62 -9.30 3.05
N GLU A 66 6.46 -9.90 2.73
CA GLU A 66 6.27 -11.34 2.46
C GLU A 66 7.19 -11.91 1.37
N ARG A 67 7.87 -11.06 0.58
CA ARG A 67 8.87 -11.46 -0.43
C ARG A 67 10.29 -11.56 0.12
N SER A 68 10.51 -11.16 1.37
CA SER A 68 11.76 -11.39 2.08
C SER A 68 11.70 -12.73 2.80
N ASN A 69 12.84 -13.44 2.83
CA ASN A 69 12.99 -14.62 3.67
C ASN A 69 13.42 -14.26 5.11
N GLU A 70 13.72 -12.98 5.36
CA GLU A 70 14.17 -12.50 6.67
C GLU A 70 12.98 -12.24 7.61
N PRO A 71 13.06 -12.67 8.88
CA PRO A 71 12.08 -12.31 9.89
C PRO A 71 12.32 -10.87 10.39
N GLY A 72 11.41 -10.39 11.26
CA GLY A 72 11.60 -9.12 11.99
C GLY A 72 11.09 -7.87 11.29
N TRP A 73 10.38 -8.00 10.17
CA TRP A 73 9.64 -6.89 9.58
C TRP A 73 8.53 -6.41 10.51
N SER A 74 8.22 -5.11 10.42
CA SER A 74 7.08 -4.52 11.13
C SER A 74 5.81 -5.33 10.82
N PRO A 75 5.04 -5.72 11.85
CA PRO A 75 3.82 -6.49 11.65
C PRO A 75 2.73 -5.63 10.98
N PRO A 76 1.75 -6.24 10.29
CA PRO A 76 0.58 -5.50 9.81
C PRO A 76 -0.23 -4.95 10.99
N GLU A 77 -0.70 -3.71 10.87
CA GLU A 77 -1.33 -2.96 11.97
C GLU A 77 -2.85 -2.79 11.80
N PHE A 78 -3.34 -2.77 10.56
CA PHE A 78 -4.74 -2.58 10.21
C PHE A 78 -5.05 -3.17 8.84
N ALA A 79 -6.32 -3.22 8.47
CA ALA A 79 -6.76 -3.59 7.12
C ALA A 79 -7.32 -2.37 6.40
N ALA A 80 -6.76 -2.06 5.23
CA ALA A 80 -7.13 -0.90 4.43
C ALA A 80 -8.05 -1.26 3.25
N PHE A 81 -8.84 -0.29 2.78
CA PHE A 81 -9.71 -0.42 1.60
C PHE A 81 -10.56 -1.71 1.61
N VAL A 82 -11.09 -2.07 2.77
CA VAL A 82 -11.73 -3.38 2.99
C VAL A 82 -12.93 -3.61 2.08
N SER A 83 -13.77 -2.60 1.84
CA SER A 83 -14.88 -2.69 0.89
C SER A 83 -14.44 -2.99 -0.56
N SER A 84 -13.27 -2.54 -0.99
CA SER A 84 -12.79 -2.69 -2.37
C SER A 84 -12.46 -4.14 -2.76
N ILE A 85 -12.44 -5.09 -1.82
CA ILE A 85 -12.33 -6.51 -2.20
C ILE A 85 -13.57 -6.99 -2.98
N ILE A 86 -14.71 -6.30 -2.86
CA ILE A 86 -15.91 -6.54 -3.68
C ILE A 86 -15.62 -6.25 -5.16
N GLU A 87 -14.87 -5.18 -5.45
CA GLU A 87 -14.47 -4.81 -6.82
C GLU A 87 -13.58 -5.88 -7.46
N SER A 88 -12.94 -6.72 -6.64
CA SER A 88 -12.15 -7.88 -7.05
C SER A 88 -12.93 -9.21 -7.04
N GLY A 89 -14.25 -9.16 -6.84
CA GLY A 89 -15.16 -10.31 -6.94
C GLY A 89 -15.57 -10.97 -5.63
N ALA A 90 -15.24 -10.41 -4.46
CA ALA A 90 -15.75 -10.92 -3.19
C ALA A 90 -17.26 -10.66 -3.06
N SER A 91 -18.02 -11.64 -2.54
CA SER A 91 -19.45 -11.46 -2.29
C SER A 91 -19.71 -10.44 -1.18
N PRO A 92 -20.55 -9.41 -1.41
CA PRO A 92 -20.96 -8.45 -0.38
C PRO A 92 -21.56 -9.12 0.87
N ASP A 93 -22.28 -10.23 0.70
CA ASP A 93 -22.91 -10.98 1.79
C ASP A 93 -21.89 -11.55 2.78
N ASN A 94 -20.66 -11.79 2.34
CA ASN A 94 -19.59 -12.34 3.17
C ASN A 94 -18.82 -11.25 3.94
N MET A 95 -19.06 -9.97 3.67
CA MET A 95 -18.25 -8.88 4.21
C MET A 95 -18.34 -8.73 5.74
N GLY A 96 -19.45 -9.16 6.35
CA GLY A 96 -19.58 -9.22 7.80
C GLY A 96 -18.57 -10.19 8.43
N ALA A 97 -18.44 -11.39 7.86
CA ALA A 97 -17.49 -12.41 8.32
C ALA A 97 -16.04 -11.98 8.06
N VAL A 98 -15.76 -11.34 6.92
CA VAL A 98 -14.43 -10.79 6.61
C VAL A 98 -14.02 -9.77 7.67
N ARG A 99 -14.87 -8.78 7.97
CA ARG A 99 -14.55 -7.76 8.98
C ARG A 99 -14.41 -8.35 10.38
N ALA A 100 -15.24 -9.32 10.75
CA ALA A 100 -15.12 -10.02 12.02
C ALA A 100 -13.77 -10.74 12.14
N ARG A 101 -13.35 -11.45 11.08
CA ARG A 101 -12.07 -12.15 11.07
C ARG A 101 -10.87 -11.21 11.16
N LEU A 102 -10.91 -10.06 10.49
CA LEU A 102 -9.86 -9.04 10.59
C LEU A 102 -9.72 -8.52 12.03
N LYS A 103 -10.85 -8.28 12.73
CA LYS A 103 -10.85 -7.87 14.15
C LYS A 103 -10.29 -8.94 15.09
N GLU A 104 -10.61 -10.22 14.87
CA GLU A 104 -10.00 -11.33 15.62
C GLU A 104 -8.48 -11.37 15.47
N LEU A 105 -8.00 -11.03 14.27
CA LEU A 105 -6.56 -10.89 13.96
C LEU A 105 -5.95 -9.58 14.46
N LYS A 106 -6.73 -8.72 15.13
CA LYS A 106 -6.35 -7.39 15.61
C LYS A 106 -5.94 -6.42 14.50
N LEU A 107 -6.51 -6.60 13.31
CA LEU A 107 -6.37 -5.70 12.17
C LEU A 107 -7.69 -4.92 12.03
N GLU A 108 -7.76 -3.72 12.59
CA GLU A 108 -9.00 -2.95 12.51
C GLU A 108 -9.34 -2.65 11.04
N PRO A 109 -10.56 -2.97 10.57
CA PRO A 109 -10.94 -2.82 9.16
C PRO A 109 -11.39 -1.39 8.85
N TYR A 110 -10.72 -0.75 7.90
CA TYR A 110 -11.08 0.56 7.35
C TYR A 110 -11.38 0.45 5.85
N ASP A 111 -12.35 1.21 5.35
CA ASP A 111 -12.63 1.31 3.91
C ASP A 111 -11.74 2.37 3.21
N CYS A 112 -10.76 2.91 3.93
CA CYS A 112 -9.66 3.75 3.44
C CYS A 112 -8.36 3.35 4.16
N LEU A 113 -7.48 4.30 4.53
CA LEU A 113 -6.35 4.05 5.42
C LEU A 113 -6.75 4.23 6.89
N SER A 114 -5.83 3.94 7.81
CA SER A 114 -6.06 4.19 9.24
C SER A 114 -6.25 5.70 9.53
N PRO A 115 -7.00 6.07 10.57
CA PRO A 115 -7.25 7.47 10.90
C PRO A 115 -5.97 8.33 11.00
N PRO A 116 -4.88 7.90 11.67
CA PRO A 116 -3.65 8.69 11.71
C PRO A 116 -3.03 8.96 10.33
N LEU A 117 -3.11 8.00 9.40
CA LEU A 117 -2.60 8.19 8.05
C LEU A 117 -3.51 9.12 7.24
N MET A 118 -4.82 9.00 7.41
CA MET A 118 -5.78 9.90 6.76
C MET A 118 -5.60 11.34 7.24
N ASP A 119 -5.41 11.55 8.55
CA ASP A 119 -5.14 12.87 9.13
C ASP A 119 -3.81 13.45 8.63
N PHE A 120 -2.77 12.62 8.50
CA PHE A 120 -1.50 13.04 7.93
C PHE A 120 -1.68 13.53 6.48
N ILE A 121 -2.36 12.75 5.63
CA ILE A 121 -2.63 13.10 4.24
C ILE A 121 -3.43 14.41 4.13
N ALA A 122 -4.49 14.54 4.94
CA ALA A 122 -5.31 15.75 4.98
C ALA A 122 -4.49 16.97 5.42
N THR A 123 -3.65 16.82 6.44
CA THR A 123 -2.78 17.89 6.94
C THR A 123 -1.80 18.37 5.88
N GLN A 124 -1.12 17.45 5.20
CA GLN A 124 -0.20 17.81 4.11
C GLN A 124 -0.93 18.51 2.96
N THR A 125 -2.12 18.02 2.61
CA THR A 125 -2.96 18.63 1.56
C THR A 125 -3.38 20.05 1.95
N ALA A 126 -3.82 20.27 3.18
CA ALA A 126 -4.23 21.58 3.69
C ALA A 126 -3.05 22.57 3.77
N LYS A 127 -1.84 22.09 4.09
CA LYS A 127 -0.62 22.91 4.03
C LYS A 127 -0.28 23.30 2.60
N ALA A 128 -0.36 22.35 1.66
CA ALA A 128 -0.08 22.61 0.25
C ALA A 128 -1.09 23.57 -0.40
N SER A 129 -2.36 23.52 0.00
CA SER A 129 -3.40 24.44 -0.48
C SER A 129 -3.41 25.82 0.22
N GLY A 130 -2.59 26.00 1.27
CA GLY A 130 -2.57 27.20 2.10
C GLY A 130 -3.75 27.35 3.06
N THR A 131 -4.62 26.33 3.17
CA THR A 131 -5.73 26.31 4.12
C THR A 131 -5.25 26.19 5.56
N LEU A 132 -4.21 25.39 5.80
CA LEU A 132 -3.53 25.27 7.08
C LEU A 132 -2.17 25.98 6.99
N ARG A 133 -1.97 27.04 7.78
CA ARG A 133 -0.67 27.73 7.87
C ARG A 133 0.31 26.89 8.68
N ALA A 134 1.54 26.81 8.22
CA ALA A 134 2.63 26.07 8.85
C ALA A 134 3.07 26.70 10.17
#